data_AF-A0A8T3MBU2-F1
#
_entry.id   AF-A0A8T3MBU2-F1
#
_cell.length_a   1.000
_cell.length_b   1.000
_cell.length_c   1.000
_cell.angle_alpha   90.00
_cell.angle_beta   90.00
_cell.angle_gamma   90.00
#
_symmetry.space_group_name_H-M   'P 1'
#
loop_
_entity.id
_entity.type
_entity.pdbx_description
1 polymer ?
#
loop_
_entity_poly.entity_id
_entity_poly.type
_entity_poly.pdbx_seq_one_letter_code
_entity_poly.pdbx_strand_id
1 'polypeptide(L)'
;MRTLLASVMGVAILLAGCGAQTPAPTGAPGGGGGGGAGPGALPPVGAVWFGTGFEPGSTNLVGKTATVKQGTPVVALGHFLATKAPEDMTVQIVLLGTTKARVPFPPGAPSTSFGIDLSDQKLAPGPYQVNFVDKNRRTVASGTLTVTP
;
A
#
# COMPACT_ATOMS: atom_id res chain seq x y z
N MET A 1 -11.08 -5.75 62.95
CA MET A 1 -11.08 -7.22 62.86
C MET A 1 -10.71 -7.55 61.41
N ARG A 2 -9.48 -8.02 61.16
CA ARG A 2 -9.11 -9.45 61.07
C ARG A 2 -9.79 -10.10 59.84
N THR A 3 -9.15 -10.70 58.83
CA THR A 3 -7.74 -10.98 58.50
C THR A 3 -7.77 -11.78 57.17
N LEU A 4 -6.68 -11.72 56.39
CA LEU A 4 -6.13 -12.81 55.55
C LEU A 4 -6.93 -13.22 54.27
N LEU A 5 -6.36 -13.80 53.21
CA LEU A 5 -5.06 -14.43 52.97
C LEU A 5 -4.80 -14.44 51.45
N ALA A 6 -3.55 -14.13 51.08
CA ALA A 6 -3.00 -14.36 49.75
C ALA A 6 -2.99 -15.85 49.39
N SER A 7 -3.11 -16.18 48.10
CA SER A 7 -2.70 -17.49 47.59
C SER A 7 -1.85 -17.32 46.33
N VAL A 8 -0.54 -17.39 46.57
CA VAL A 8 0.54 -17.57 45.60
C VAL A 8 0.94 -19.04 45.67
N MET A 9 0.89 -19.80 44.56
CA MET A 9 1.68 -21.02 44.26
C MET A 9 1.08 -21.69 43.01
N GLY A 10 1.79 -22.20 42.00
CA GLY A 10 3.22 -22.36 41.72
C GLY A 10 3.44 -22.50 40.20
N VAL A 11 4.52 -21.95 39.62
CA VAL A 11 5.84 -22.58 39.40
C VAL A 11 5.71 -23.80 38.47
N ALA A 12 5.88 -23.65 37.15
CA ALA A 12 7.13 -23.53 36.36
C ALA A 12 7.85 -24.89 36.16
N ILE A 13 8.72 -24.94 35.12
CA ILE A 13 9.75 -25.97 34.79
C ILE A 13 9.23 -27.03 33.78
N LEU A 14 9.81 -27.34 32.60
CA LEU A 14 11.07 -27.10 31.84
C LEU A 14 10.75 -27.52 30.36
N LEU A 15 11.38 -27.02 29.30
CA LEU A 15 12.69 -27.43 28.76
C LEU A 15 13.11 -26.33 27.74
N ALA A 16 14.20 -25.59 27.98
CA ALA A 16 15.58 -25.93 27.58
C ALA A 16 15.81 -25.84 26.06
N GLY A 17 16.13 -24.62 25.60
CA GLY A 17 16.80 -24.32 24.34
C GLY A 17 17.86 -23.26 24.60
N CYS A 18 19.12 -23.69 24.64
CA CYS A 18 20.29 -22.88 24.95
C CYS A 18 20.58 -21.88 23.80
N GLY A 19 20.72 -20.60 24.11
CA GLY A 19 21.10 -19.57 23.13
C GLY A 19 21.30 -18.22 23.79
N ALA A 20 22.57 -17.86 24.01
CA ALA A 20 23.00 -16.66 24.70
C ALA A 20 22.70 -15.34 23.93
N GLN A 21 22.08 -14.41 24.64
CA GLN A 21 22.55 -13.04 24.90
C GLN A 21 23.07 -12.18 23.72
N THR A 22 22.24 -11.23 23.26
CA THR A 22 22.60 -9.79 23.13
C THR A 22 21.34 -8.95 22.84
N PRO A 23 21.10 -7.83 23.55
CA PRO A 23 20.10 -6.84 23.16
C PRO A 23 20.76 -5.77 22.27
N ALA A 24 20.23 -5.56 21.07
CA ALA A 24 20.57 -4.43 20.20
C ALA A 24 19.40 -4.15 19.23
N PRO A 25 19.34 -2.97 18.59
CA PRO A 25 18.73 -1.76 19.13
C PRO A 25 17.42 -1.42 18.42
N THR A 26 16.74 -0.39 18.93
CA THR A 26 15.63 0.34 18.31
C THR A 26 15.89 0.64 16.83
N GLY A 27 15.31 -0.16 15.94
CA GLY A 27 15.30 0.07 14.50
C GLY A 27 14.03 0.84 14.09
N ALA A 28 14.24 1.91 13.33
CA ALA A 28 13.25 2.73 12.64
C ALA A 28 12.13 1.91 11.95
N PRO A 29 10.95 2.50 11.65
CA PRO A 29 9.91 1.79 10.90
C PRO A 29 10.49 1.34 9.55
N GLY A 30 10.50 0.02 9.36
CA GLY A 30 11.03 -0.62 8.17
C GLY A 30 10.33 -0.11 6.92
N GLY A 31 11.10 0.52 6.03
CA GLY A 31 10.69 0.70 4.65
C GLY A 31 10.50 -0.67 4.02
N GLY A 32 9.26 -0.97 3.63
CA GLY A 32 8.90 -2.22 3.00
C GLY A 32 9.75 -2.46 1.75
N GLY A 33 10.63 -3.47 1.84
CA GLY A 33 11.39 -3.95 0.70
C GLY A 33 10.45 -4.43 -0.39
N GLY A 34 10.61 -3.88 -1.59
CA GLY A 34 9.94 -4.35 -2.79
C GLY A 34 10.43 -5.76 -3.13
N GLY A 35 9.70 -6.76 -2.67
CA GLY A 35 9.83 -8.12 -3.17
C GLY A 35 9.44 -8.15 -4.64
N GLY A 36 10.41 -8.46 -5.50
CA GLY A 36 10.22 -8.64 -6.93
C GLY A 36 9.20 -9.73 -7.18
N ALA A 37 7.98 -9.34 -7.52
CA ALA A 37 6.99 -10.26 -8.04
C ALA A 37 7.31 -10.43 -9.54
N GLY A 38 7.37 -11.68 -9.99
CA GLY A 38 7.75 -12.04 -11.36
C GLY A 38 6.85 -11.38 -12.43
N PRO A 39 7.19 -11.52 -13.72
CA PRO A 39 6.40 -10.94 -14.79
C PRO A 39 4.94 -11.41 -14.71
N GLY A 40 4.00 -10.45 -14.66
CA GLY A 40 2.55 -10.66 -14.60
C GLY A 40 1.93 -10.45 -13.21
N ALA A 41 2.70 -10.01 -12.22
CA ALA A 41 2.19 -9.89 -10.87
C ALA A 41 1.27 -8.66 -10.68
N LEU A 42 0.06 -8.93 -10.21
CA LEU A 42 -0.88 -7.92 -9.73
C LEU A 42 -0.69 -7.65 -8.23
N PRO A 43 -1.05 -6.45 -7.74
CA PRO A 43 -1.18 -6.20 -6.31
C PRO A 43 -2.12 -7.21 -5.65
N PRO A 44 -2.01 -7.47 -4.33
CA PRO A 44 -3.07 -8.15 -3.60
C PRO A 44 -4.43 -7.48 -3.85
N VAL A 45 -5.51 -8.26 -3.82
CA VAL A 45 -6.87 -7.72 -3.98
C VAL A 45 -7.13 -6.64 -2.93
N GLY A 46 -7.60 -5.47 -3.38
CA GLY A 46 -7.84 -4.30 -2.53
C GLY A 46 -6.61 -3.41 -2.31
N ALA A 47 -5.45 -3.76 -2.88
CA ALA A 47 -4.23 -2.99 -2.78
C ALA A 47 -3.90 -2.21 -4.06
N VAL A 48 -3.07 -1.18 -3.90
CA VAL A 48 -2.47 -0.41 -4.98
C VAL A 48 -0.95 -0.52 -4.88
N TRP A 49 -0.30 -0.78 -6.02
CA TRP A 49 1.14 -0.63 -6.16
C TRP A 49 1.46 0.60 -7.00
N PHE A 50 2.65 1.17 -6.77
CA PHE A 50 3.16 2.31 -7.53
C PHE A 50 4.44 1.93 -8.25
N GLY A 51 4.70 2.59 -9.36
CA GLY A 51 5.92 2.49 -10.13
C GLY A 51 6.19 3.77 -10.90
N THR A 52 7.24 3.76 -11.72
CA THR A 52 7.62 4.90 -12.58
C THR A 52 7.10 4.76 -14.01
N GLY A 53 6.51 3.61 -14.36
CA GLY A 53 5.92 3.36 -15.68
C GLY A 53 5.26 1.99 -15.74
N PHE A 54 4.64 1.70 -16.90
CA PHE A 54 4.11 0.38 -17.24
C PHE A 54 5.00 -0.28 -18.28
N GLU A 55 5.23 -1.58 -18.14
CA GLU A 55 5.85 -2.38 -19.20
C GLU A 55 4.89 -2.50 -20.40
N PRO A 56 5.35 -2.25 -21.64
CA PRO A 56 4.50 -2.33 -22.83
C PRO A 56 3.76 -3.67 -22.94
N GLY A 57 2.45 -3.62 -23.15
CA GLY A 57 1.63 -4.82 -23.36
C GLY A 57 1.38 -5.66 -22.10
N SER A 58 1.72 -5.18 -20.90
CA SER A 58 1.44 -5.89 -19.64
C SER A 58 0.97 -4.97 -18.52
N THR A 59 0.43 -5.55 -17.45
CA THR A 59 0.11 -4.83 -16.21
C THR A 59 1.29 -4.76 -15.25
N ASN A 60 2.53 -4.96 -15.73
CA ASN A 60 3.70 -4.88 -14.85
C ASN A 60 4.14 -3.43 -14.64
N LEU A 61 4.47 -3.13 -13.39
CA LEU A 61 5.02 -1.84 -12.99
C LEU A 61 6.54 -1.86 -13.12
N VAL A 62 7.07 -0.86 -13.83
CA VAL A 62 8.51 -0.54 -13.84
C VAL A 62 8.85 0.21 -12.57
N GLY A 63 9.98 -0.12 -11.93
CA GLY A 63 10.48 0.63 -10.77
C GLY A 63 9.51 0.64 -9.59
N LYS A 64 8.90 -0.52 -9.27
CA LYS A 64 7.91 -0.62 -8.18
C LYS A 64 8.47 -0.04 -6.88
N THR A 65 7.74 0.89 -6.27
CA THR A 65 8.19 1.61 -5.07
C THR A 65 6.99 2.11 -4.26
N ALA A 66 7.22 2.42 -2.98
CA ALA A 66 6.30 3.19 -2.15
C ALA A 66 6.80 4.63 -1.90
N THR A 67 7.97 4.98 -2.45
CA THR A 67 8.62 6.28 -2.28
C THR A 67 9.21 6.77 -3.59
N VAL A 68 8.95 8.02 -3.94
CA VAL A 68 9.46 8.68 -5.17
C VAL A 68 9.95 10.09 -4.85
N LYS A 69 10.89 10.61 -5.64
CA LYS A 69 11.26 12.03 -5.57
C LYS A 69 10.24 12.88 -6.31
N GLN A 70 10.05 14.13 -5.87
CA GLN A 70 9.21 15.09 -6.55
C GLN A 70 9.63 15.24 -8.02
N GLY A 71 8.65 15.28 -8.92
CA GLY A 71 8.89 15.37 -10.37
C GLY A 71 9.23 14.03 -11.04
N THR A 72 9.39 12.95 -10.28
CA THR A 72 9.49 11.60 -10.87
C THR A 72 8.12 11.21 -11.44
N PRO A 73 8.05 10.63 -12.65
CA PRO A 73 6.83 10.02 -13.15
C PRO A 73 6.29 8.96 -12.18
N VAL A 74 4.98 8.93 -12.00
CA VAL A 74 4.31 7.99 -11.09
C VAL A 74 3.15 7.37 -11.82
N VAL A 75 3.12 6.05 -11.83
CA VAL A 75 1.94 5.28 -12.22
C VAL A 75 1.43 4.50 -11.02
N ALA A 76 0.12 4.24 -10.99
CA ALA A 76 -0.53 3.43 -9.97
C ALA A 76 -1.30 2.28 -10.61
N LEU A 77 -1.17 1.08 -10.04
CA LEU A 77 -1.90 -0.12 -10.45
C LEU A 77 -2.74 -0.61 -9.27
N GLY A 78 -4.06 -0.61 -9.43
CA GLY A 78 -5.00 -1.18 -8.46
C GLY A 78 -5.50 -2.55 -8.90
N HIS A 79 -5.73 -3.45 -7.94
CA HIS A 79 -6.39 -4.73 -8.16
C HIS A 79 -7.61 -4.86 -7.24
N PHE A 80 -8.75 -5.28 -7.79
CA PHE A 80 -10.05 -5.29 -7.13
C PHE A 80 -10.65 -6.69 -7.13
N LEU A 81 -11.60 -6.90 -6.20
CA LEU A 81 -12.25 -8.20 -6.04
C LEU A 81 -13.18 -8.56 -7.20
N ALA A 82 -13.86 -7.57 -7.77
CA ALA A 82 -14.87 -7.76 -8.80
C ALA A 82 -14.53 -6.93 -10.04
N THR A 83 -14.91 -7.44 -11.22
CA THR A 83 -14.78 -6.72 -12.48
C THR A 83 -15.51 -5.38 -12.42
N LYS A 84 -14.83 -4.33 -12.88
CA LYS A 84 -15.34 -2.96 -12.95
C LYS A 84 -15.26 -2.46 -14.39
N ALA A 85 -16.19 -1.62 -14.80
CA ALA A 85 -16.02 -0.83 -16.00
C ALA A 85 -15.12 0.38 -15.67
N PRO A 86 -14.15 0.75 -16.51
CA PRO A 86 -13.24 1.86 -16.20
C PRO A 86 -13.97 3.20 -16.09
N GLU A 87 -15.00 3.44 -16.90
CA GLU A 87 -15.83 4.65 -16.81
C GLU A 87 -16.60 4.80 -15.48
N ASP A 88 -16.78 3.70 -14.75
CA ASP A 88 -17.38 3.69 -13.40
C ASP A 88 -16.33 3.90 -12.29
N MET A 89 -15.07 4.17 -12.64
CA MET A 89 -13.94 4.24 -11.72
C MET A 89 -13.28 5.62 -11.73
N THR A 90 -12.75 6.02 -10.58
CA THR A 90 -11.96 7.24 -10.41
C THR A 90 -10.83 6.98 -9.42
N VAL A 91 -9.65 7.53 -9.68
CA VAL A 91 -8.57 7.57 -8.69
C VAL A 91 -8.66 8.87 -7.89
N GLN A 92 -8.78 8.76 -6.58
CA GLN A 92 -8.76 9.87 -5.64
C GLN A 92 -7.40 9.93 -4.95
N ILE A 93 -6.72 11.07 -5.07
CA ILE A 93 -5.44 11.32 -4.41
C ILE A 93 -5.68 12.19 -3.19
N VAL A 94 -5.25 11.72 -2.01
CA VAL A 94 -5.48 12.35 -0.72
C VAL A 94 -4.15 12.63 -0.04
N LEU A 95 -3.96 13.85 0.45
CA LEU A 95 -2.83 14.23 1.28
C LEU A 95 -3.35 14.72 2.63
N LEU A 96 -2.95 14.06 3.72
CA LEU A 96 -3.36 14.39 5.08
C LEU A 96 -4.89 14.56 5.22
N GLY A 97 -5.65 13.61 4.68
CA GLY A 97 -7.12 13.62 4.71
C GLY A 97 -7.80 14.56 3.71
N THR A 98 -7.06 15.43 3.02
CA THR A 98 -7.62 16.35 2.02
C THR A 98 -7.48 15.78 0.61
N THR A 99 -8.57 15.76 -0.15
CA THR A 99 -8.53 15.36 -1.57
C THR A 99 -7.79 16.43 -2.38
N LYS A 100 -6.73 16.02 -3.07
CA LYS A 100 -5.92 16.89 -3.94
C LYS A 100 -6.33 16.77 -5.40
N ALA A 101 -6.67 15.56 -5.84
CA ALA A 101 -7.08 15.31 -7.21
C ALA A 101 -8.08 14.14 -7.30
N ARG A 102 -8.85 14.16 -8.39
CA ARG A 102 -9.68 13.04 -8.85
C ARG A 102 -9.40 12.84 -10.32
N VAL A 103 -8.91 11.66 -10.67
CA VAL A 103 -8.51 11.31 -12.04
C VAL A 103 -9.46 10.23 -12.55
N PRO A 104 -10.36 10.55 -13.50
CA PRO A 104 -11.23 9.54 -14.09
C PRO A 104 -10.42 8.61 -15.01
N PHE A 105 -10.90 7.38 -15.19
CA PHE A 105 -10.36 6.51 -16.23
C PHE A 105 -11.02 6.81 -17.58
N PRO A 106 -10.28 6.70 -18.70
CA PRO A 106 -10.89 6.70 -20.01
C PRO A 106 -11.77 5.45 -20.20
N PRO A 107 -12.79 5.49 -21.07
CA PRO A 107 -13.60 4.32 -21.41
C PRO A 107 -12.74 3.17 -21.93
N GLY A 108 -13.16 1.93 -21.66
CA GLY A 108 -12.41 0.75 -22.04
C GLY A 108 -13.07 -0.57 -21.64
N ALA A 109 -12.34 -1.68 -21.80
CA ALA A 109 -12.86 -2.98 -21.43
C ALA A 109 -12.95 -3.14 -19.89
N PRO A 110 -14.02 -3.77 -19.38
CA PRO A 110 -14.11 -4.10 -17.97
C PRO A 110 -12.97 -5.03 -17.52
N SER A 111 -12.44 -4.80 -16.32
CA SER A 111 -11.31 -5.55 -15.76
C SER A 111 -11.37 -5.63 -14.23
N THR A 112 -10.61 -6.54 -13.64
CA THR A 112 -10.35 -6.61 -12.19
C THR A 112 -9.15 -5.78 -11.76
N SER A 113 -8.41 -5.19 -12.70
CA SER A 113 -7.26 -4.33 -12.39
C SER A 113 -7.16 -3.18 -13.37
N PHE A 114 -6.76 -2.00 -12.88
CA PHE A 114 -6.53 -0.82 -13.71
C PHE A 114 -5.22 -0.13 -13.34
N GLY A 115 -4.48 0.26 -14.36
CA GLY A 115 -3.31 1.12 -14.27
C GLY A 115 -3.65 2.54 -14.68
N ILE A 116 -3.09 3.54 -14.01
CA ILE A 116 -3.22 4.95 -14.38
C ILE A 116 -1.90 5.68 -14.23
N ASP A 117 -1.66 6.64 -15.10
CA ASP A 117 -0.56 7.60 -14.98
C ASP A 117 -1.00 8.79 -14.11
N LEU A 118 -0.22 9.08 -13.07
CA LEU A 118 -0.44 10.17 -12.13
C LEU A 118 0.60 11.29 -12.30
N SER A 119 1.47 11.21 -13.30
CA SER A 119 2.58 12.16 -13.50
C SER A 119 2.10 13.60 -13.70
N ASP A 120 0.95 13.78 -14.36
CA ASP A 120 0.33 15.10 -14.57
C ASP A 120 -0.21 15.75 -13.28
N GLN A 121 -0.31 14.99 -12.18
CA GLN A 121 -0.84 15.49 -10.91
C GLN A 121 0.17 16.32 -10.12
N LYS A 122 1.44 16.39 -10.57
CA LYS A 122 2.51 17.24 -10.00
C LYS A 122 2.53 17.19 -8.46
N LEU A 123 2.57 15.99 -7.91
CA LEU A 123 2.50 15.74 -6.48
C LEU A 123 3.63 16.48 -5.74
N ALA A 124 3.27 17.33 -4.77
CA ALA A 124 4.22 17.97 -3.87
C ALA A 124 4.78 16.96 -2.85
N PRO A 125 5.89 17.24 -2.13
CA PRO A 125 6.39 16.35 -1.11
C PRO A 125 5.35 16.05 -0.01
N GLY A 126 5.22 14.78 0.38
CA GLY A 126 4.30 14.35 1.43
C GLY A 126 3.80 12.90 1.27
N PRO A 127 3.11 12.38 2.29
CA PRO A 127 2.49 11.05 2.26
C PRO A 127 1.09 11.11 1.63
N TYR A 128 0.95 10.51 0.45
CA TYR A 128 -0.32 10.42 -0.26
C TYR A 128 -0.98 9.07 -0.02
N GLN A 129 -2.29 9.10 0.17
CA GLN A 129 -3.15 7.95 0.02
C GLN A 129 -3.80 8.02 -1.37
N VAL A 130 -3.62 6.96 -2.16
CA VAL A 130 -4.21 6.84 -3.50
C VAL A 130 -5.30 5.78 -3.43
N ASN A 131 -6.54 6.20 -3.69
CA ASN A 131 -7.73 5.37 -3.59
C ASN A 131 -8.34 5.16 -4.97
N PHE A 132 -8.60 3.91 -5.34
CA PHE A 132 -9.44 3.57 -6.48
C PHE A 132 -10.88 3.49 -5.97
N VAL A 133 -11.74 4.33 -6.54
CA VAL A 133 -13.10 4.56 -6.06
C VAL A 133 -14.07 4.20 -7.17
N ASP A 134 -15.12 3.45 -6.83
CA ASP A 134 -16.20 3.12 -7.76
C ASP A 134 -17.26 4.22 -7.86
N LYS A 135 -18.19 4.12 -8.81
CA LYS A 135 -19.28 5.09 -9.02
C LYS A 135 -20.13 5.38 -7.78
N ASN A 136 -20.18 4.46 -6.81
CA ASN A 136 -20.89 4.63 -5.55
C ASN A 136 -20.05 5.37 -4.50
N ARG A 137 -18.89 5.90 -4.90
CA ARG A 137 -17.90 6.56 -4.05
C ARG A 137 -17.28 5.63 -2.99
N ARG A 138 -17.29 4.31 -3.22
CA ARG A 138 -16.66 3.34 -2.33
C ARG A 138 -15.22 3.07 -2.79
N THR A 139 -14.27 3.15 -1.86
CA THR A 139 -12.90 2.69 -2.09
C THR A 139 -12.88 1.18 -2.29
N VAL A 140 -12.40 0.72 -3.44
CA VAL A 140 -12.27 -0.70 -3.78
C VAL A 140 -10.83 -1.19 -3.78
N ALA A 141 -9.86 -0.28 -3.88
CA ALA A 141 -8.46 -0.54 -3.61
C ALA A 141 -7.76 0.74 -3.09
N SER A 142 -6.73 0.58 -2.27
CA SER A 142 -5.94 1.72 -1.79
C SER A 142 -4.47 1.38 -1.56
N GLY A 143 -3.63 2.41 -1.58
CA GLY A 143 -2.21 2.30 -1.23
C GLY A 143 -1.63 3.65 -0.83
N THR A 144 -0.45 3.62 -0.22
CA THR A 144 0.27 4.82 0.26
C THR A 144 1.52 5.04 -0.57
N LEU A 145 1.72 6.27 -1.03
CA LEU A 145 2.89 6.74 -1.76
C LEU A 145 3.51 7.92 -1.02
N THR A 146 4.81 7.85 -0.74
CA THR A 146 5.56 8.98 -0.17
C THR A 146 6.31 9.71 -1.26
N VAL A 147 6.06 11.01 -1.40
CA VAL A 147 6.84 11.89 -2.28
C VAL A 147 7.86 12.64 -1.44
N THR A 148 9.16 12.48 -1.74
CA THR A 148 10.23 13.26 -1.11
C THR A 148 10.56 14.49 -1.94
N PRO A 149 11.19 15.51 -1.35
CA PRO A 149 11.86 16.55 -2.12
C PRO A 149 12.89 15.97 -3.10
#